data_AF-A0A2V8RMI1-F1
#
_entry.id   AF-A0A2V8RMI1-F1
#
_cell.length_a   1.000
_cell.length_b   1.000
_cell.length_c   1.000
_cell.angle_alpha   90.00
_cell.angle_beta   90.00
_cell.angle_gamma   90.00
#
_symmetry.space_group_name_H-M   'P 1'
#
loop_
_entity.id
_entity.type
_entity.pdbx_description
1 polymer ?
#
loop_
_entity_poly.entity_id
_entity_poly.type
_entity_poly.pdbx_seq_one_letter_code
_entity_poly.pdbx_strand_id
1 'polypeptide(L)'
;MTERNKCERADELVSYFYKEATNDERRNFEQHLSACAVCRDELAAFGEVRGAVREWHAEIMQGAPALALDAVVPQFARNGRPVNAPVAVVAPVVVPRRTAWSALREFFTLTPAWARFGMVAASLVVCALAALAVINAQFRWDDKGIAFGTSVNKQAQPTPQSATPQNAPQVAPLNQPQFTQADIAKLTAERDAEQRELAAARKQLDAAQQQVNVLNASLANSQTAYHQTLATLRTTRASLANSSRRGNRFGSQLARNPNNLESDDEGLRLSDLLTEVSAGREQPQTKRDER
;
A
#
# COMPACT_ATOMS: atom_id res chain seq x y z
N MET A 1 3.33 -28.31 -8.40
CA MET A 1 4.55 -29.03 -8.03
C MET A 1 4.15 -30.20 -7.16
N THR A 2 4.29 -31.42 -7.68
CA THR A 2 3.89 -32.69 -7.05
C THR A 2 4.85 -33.05 -5.91
N GLU A 3 4.34 -33.55 -4.78
CA GLU A 3 5.11 -33.86 -3.57
C GLU A 3 6.25 -34.88 -3.74
N ARG A 4 6.34 -35.59 -4.87
CA ARG A 4 7.33 -36.65 -5.13
C ARG A 4 8.76 -36.17 -5.41
N ASN A 5 9.03 -34.87 -5.42
CA ASN A 5 10.36 -34.33 -5.75
C ASN A 5 11.03 -33.58 -4.60
N LYS A 6 10.54 -33.67 -3.35
CA LYS A 6 11.18 -33.00 -2.22
C LYS A 6 12.42 -33.77 -1.77
N CYS A 7 13.57 -33.09 -1.70
CA CYS A 7 14.76 -33.64 -1.08
C CYS A 7 14.62 -33.66 0.44
N GLU A 8 15.10 -34.70 1.12
CA GLU A 8 15.05 -34.80 2.59
C GLU A 8 15.86 -33.70 3.31
N ARG A 9 16.81 -33.06 2.60
CA ARG A 9 17.65 -31.97 3.14
C ARG A 9 17.12 -30.57 2.80
N ALA A 10 15.85 -30.45 2.42
CA ALA A 10 15.25 -29.15 2.09
C ALA A 10 15.30 -28.15 3.26
N ASP A 11 15.24 -28.62 4.51
CA ASP A 11 15.31 -27.73 5.69
C ASP A 11 16.71 -27.10 5.85
N GLU A 12 17.77 -27.83 5.50
CA GLU A 12 19.15 -27.33 5.57
C GLU A 12 19.45 -26.26 4.49
N LEU A 13 18.72 -26.29 3.37
CA LEU A 13 18.80 -25.29 2.31
C LEU A 13 18.48 -23.88 2.83
N VAL A 14 17.45 -23.75 3.67
CA VAL A 14 17.03 -22.47 4.24
C VAL A 14 18.11 -21.93 5.17
N SER A 15 18.62 -22.77 6.09
CA SER A 15 19.71 -22.40 7.00
C SER A 15 20.99 -22.00 6.24
N TYR A 16 21.33 -22.73 5.17
CA TYR A 16 22.45 -22.37 4.29
C TYR A 16 22.22 -21.02 3.59
N PHE A 17 21.02 -20.78 3.05
CA PHE A 17 20.67 -19.57 2.29
C PHE A 17 20.63 -18.29 3.14
N TYR A 18 20.28 -18.40 4.43
CA TYR A 18 20.32 -17.29 5.38
C TYR A 18 21.66 -17.16 6.11
N LYS A 19 22.64 -18.02 5.81
CA LYS A 19 23.95 -18.08 6.48
C LYS A 19 23.86 -18.39 7.97
N GLU A 20 22.85 -19.16 8.35
CA GLU A 20 22.62 -19.63 9.73
C GLU A 20 23.27 -20.99 10.00
N ALA A 21 23.61 -21.73 8.95
CA ALA A 21 24.35 -22.99 9.05
C ALA A 21 25.77 -22.79 9.61
N THR A 22 26.19 -23.68 10.51
CA THR A 22 27.57 -23.74 11.00
C THR A 22 28.55 -24.08 9.87
N ASN A 23 29.85 -23.91 10.12
CA ASN A 23 30.89 -24.21 9.12
C ASN A 23 30.88 -25.68 8.67
N ASP A 24 30.54 -26.60 9.56
CA ASP A 24 30.51 -28.03 9.27
C ASP A 24 29.26 -28.41 8.48
N GLU A 25 28.09 -27.92 8.90
CA GLU A 25 26.82 -28.11 8.18
C GLU A 25 26.89 -27.52 6.77
N ARG A 26 27.46 -26.32 6.64
CA ARG A 26 27.66 -25.67 5.35
C ARG A 26 28.51 -26.52 4.39
N ARG A 27 29.66 -27.03 4.84
CA ARG A 27 30.52 -27.90 4.02
C ARG A 27 29.80 -29.18 3.61
N ASN A 28 29.06 -29.79 4.53
CA ASN A 28 28.27 -30.98 4.26
C ASN A 28 27.16 -30.70 3.24
N PHE A 29 26.47 -29.56 3.37
CA PHE A 29 25.42 -29.15 2.44
C PHE A 29 25.98 -28.79 1.06
N GLU A 30 27.14 -28.13 0.97
CA GLU A 30 27.85 -27.86 -0.30
C GLU A 30 28.22 -29.16 -1.03
N GLN A 31 28.66 -30.18 -0.30
CA GLN A 31 28.89 -31.51 -0.87
C GLN A 31 27.59 -32.10 -1.43
N HIS A 32 26.47 -31.97 -0.71
CA HIS A 32 25.17 -32.41 -1.19
C HIS A 32 24.68 -31.64 -2.42
N LEU A 33 24.87 -30.31 -2.46
CA LEU A 33 24.54 -29.47 -3.61
C LEU A 33 25.27 -29.95 -4.88
N SER A 34 26.49 -30.46 -4.77
CA SER A 34 27.20 -31.02 -5.92
C SER A 34 26.54 -32.28 -6.50
N ALA A 35 25.86 -33.07 -5.64
CA ALA A 35 25.25 -34.35 -6.03
C ALA A 35 23.72 -34.25 -6.29
N CYS A 36 23.03 -33.26 -5.73
CA CYS A 36 21.58 -33.15 -5.78
C CYS A 36 21.12 -32.03 -6.73
N ALA A 37 20.53 -32.41 -7.87
CA ALA A 37 20.01 -31.44 -8.85
C ALA A 37 18.83 -30.61 -8.28
N VAL A 38 17.92 -31.25 -7.54
CA VAL A 38 16.75 -30.59 -6.94
C VAL A 38 17.15 -29.42 -6.05
N CYS A 39 18.08 -29.63 -5.11
CA CYS A 39 18.53 -28.56 -4.22
C CYS A 39 19.28 -27.44 -4.95
N ARG A 40 19.96 -27.73 -6.07
CA ARG A 40 20.58 -26.68 -6.90
C ARG A 40 19.52 -25.82 -7.58
N ASP A 41 18.50 -26.44 -8.16
CA ASP A 41 17.41 -25.75 -8.83
C ASP A 41 16.61 -24.90 -7.84
N GLU A 42 16.31 -25.43 -6.65
CA GLU A 42 15.68 -24.68 -5.58
C GLU A 42 16.54 -23.49 -5.12
N LEU A 43 17.85 -23.69 -4.92
CA LEU A 43 18.76 -22.61 -4.52
C LEU A 43 18.83 -21.50 -5.59
N ALA A 44 18.83 -21.87 -6.88
CA ALA A 44 18.80 -20.93 -7.99
C ALA A 44 17.48 -20.12 -7.98
N ALA A 45 16.34 -20.80 -7.85
CA ALA A 45 15.03 -20.16 -7.77
C ALA A 45 14.92 -19.17 -6.60
N PHE A 46 15.44 -19.52 -5.41
CA PHE A 46 15.52 -18.58 -4.28
C PHE A 46 16.43 -17.38 -4.56
N GLY A 47 17.53 -17.59 -5.30
CA GLY A 47 18.42 -16.54 -5.78
C GLY A 47 17.69 -15.52 -6.66
N GLU A 48 16.88 -15.98 -7.61
CA GLU A 48 16.07 -15.14 -8.51
C GLU A 48 15.07 -14.28 -7.72
N VAL A 49 14.32 -14.89 -6.79
CA VAL A 49 13.37 -14.17 -5.93
C VAL A 49 14.08 -13.07 -5.12
N ARG A 50 15.24 -13.37 -4.54
CA ARG A 50 16.04 -12.36 -3.82
C ARG A 50 16.54 -11.26 -4.74
N GLY A 51 16.91 -11.59 -5.98
CA GLY A 51 17.28 -10.61 -7.00
C GLY A 51 16.14 -9.63 -7.27
N ALA A 52 14.95 -10.15 -7.57
CA ALA A 52 13.75 -9.36 -7.82
C ALA A 52 13.37 -8.47 -6.63
N VAL A 53 13.46 -8.98 -5.39
CA VAL A 53 13.19 -8.18 -4.18
C VAL A 53 14.21 -7.04 -4.01
N ARG A 54 15.49 -7.27 -4.33
CA ARG A 54 16.52 -6.22 -4.26
C ARG A 54 16.32 -5.17 -5.33
N GLU A 55 15.96 -5.57 -6.55
CA GLU A 55 15.65 -4.65 -7.64
C GLU A 55 14.45 -3.78 -7.29
N TRP A 56 13.35 -4.38 -6.86
CA TRP A 56 12.17 -3.66 -6.38
C TRP A 56 12.49 -2.71 -5.22
N HIS A 57 13.30 -3.14 -4.26
CA HIS A 57 13.75 -2.27 -3.17
C HIS A 57 14.60 -1.09 -3.68
N ALA A 58 15.47 -1.32 -4.66
CA ALA A 58 16.24 -0.27 -5.30
C ALA A 58 15.35 0.72 -6.06
N GLU A 59 14.35 0.24 -6.79
CA GLU A 59 13.35 1.08 -7.46
C GLU A 59 12.57 1.95 -6.45
N ILE A 60 12.14 1.37 -5.33
CA ILE A 60 11.47 2.14 -4.27
C ILE A 60 12.39 3.19 -3.68
N MET A 61 13.66 2.86 -3.39
CA MET A 61 14.59 3.81 -2.80
C MET A 61 15.06 4.90 -3.77
N GLN A 62 15.11 4.60 -5.08
CA GLN A 62 15.44 5.57 -6.12
C GLN A 62 14.24 6.43 -6.52
N GLY A 63 13.03 5.86 -6.49
CA GLY A 63 11.78 6.51 -6.87
C GLY A 63 11.06 7.21 -5.72
N ALA A 64 11.38 6.88 -4.47
CA ALA A 64 10.93 7.68 -3.34
C ALA A 64 11.57 9.06 -3.51
N PRO A 65 10.78 10.13 -3.73
CA PRO A 65 11.32 11.48 -3.65
C PRO A 65 11.97 11.54 -2.28
N ALA A 66 13.29 11.74 -2.24
CA ALA A 66 14.00 12.00 -1.01
C ALA A 66 13.19 13.10 -0.33
N LEU A 67 12.35 12.71 0.64
CA LEU A 67 11.56 13.65 1.41
C LEU A 67 12.65 14.53 1.98
N ALA A 68 12.75 15.74 1.44
CA ALA A 68 13.76 16.70 1.79
C ALA A 68 13.46 17.11 3.23
N LEU A 69 13.80 16.22 4.16
CA LEU A 69 13.72 16.44 5.59
C LEU A 69 14.64 17.61 5.95
N ASP A 70 15.69 17.84 5.13
CA ASP A 70 16.54 19.02 5.20
C ASP A 70 15.85 20.34 4.81
N ALA A 71 14.72 20.31 4.08
CA ALA A 71 13.96 21.52 3.76
C ALA A 71 12.97 21.91 4.88
N VAL A 72 12.76 21.05 5.89
CA VAL A 72 11.88 21.30 7.04
C VAL A 72 12.67 21.46 8.35
N VAL A 73 14.01 21.42 8.29
CA VAL A 73 14.82 21.99 9.37
C VAL A 73 14.91 23.50 9.13
N PRO A 74 14.30 24.33 9.99
CA PRO A 74 14.32 25.77 9.77
C PRO A 74 15.76 26.28 9.80
N GLN A 75 16.16 27.03 8.77
CA GLN A 75 17.46 27.73 8.64
C GLN A 75 17.65 28.88 9.66
N PHE A 76 17.20 28.74 10.91
CA PHE A 76 17.28 29.80 11.91
C PHE A 76 18.70 30.08 12.45
N ALA A 77 19.73 29.34 12.02
CA ALA A 77 21.08 29.49 12.57
C ALA A 77 22.10 30.18 11.63
N ARG A 78 21.76 30.59 10.40
CA ARG A 78 22.80 31.05 9.43
C ARG A 78 22.93 32.55 9.23
N ASN A 79 22.00 33.36 9.75
CA ASN A 79 22.13 34.82 9.68
C ASN A 79 22.48 35.34 11.06
N GLY A 80 23.79 35.42 11.35
CA GLY A 80 24.36 36.02 12.56
C GLY A 80 24.05 37.52 12.67
N ARG A 81 22.78 37.87 12.87
CA ARG A 81 22.37 39.19 13.32
C ARG A 81 22.43 39.21 14.85
N PRO A 82 23.25 40.05 15.48
CA PRO A 82 23.13 40.33 16.90
C PRO A 82 21.83 41.13 17.10
N VAL A 83 20.77 40.44 17.51
CA VAL A 83 19.49 41.07 17.83
C VAL A 83 19.52 41.44 19.31
N ASN A 84 19.92 42.67 19.61
CA ASN A 84 19.61 43.36 20.86
C ASN A 84 18.13 43.77 20.88
N ALA A 85 17.22 42.81 20.77
CA ALA A 85 15.80 43.05 21.04
C ALA A 85 15.48 42.48 22.42
N PRO A 86 14.66 43.19 23.24
CA PRO A 86 14.23 42.67 24.52
C PRO A 86 13.52 41.34 24.29
N VAL A 87 14.05 40.32 24.95
CA VAL A 87 13.54 38.96 25.01
C VAL A 87 12.08 39.02 25.43
N ALA A 88 11.16 39.00 24.45
CA ALA A 88 9.79 38.65 24.71
C ALA A 88 9.83 37.19 25.19
N VAL A 89 9.47 36.99 26.45
CA VAL A 89 9.34 35.68 27.09
C VAL A 89 8.37 34.86 26.25
N VAL A 90 8.91 34.08 25.31
CA VAL A 90 8.18 33.08 24.56
C VAL A 90 7.69 32.09 25.59
N ALA A 91 6.37 32.05 25.77
CA ALA A 91 5.71 31.08 26.63
C ALA A 91 6.28 29.69 26.34
N PRO A 92 6.57 28.88 27.37
CA PRO A 92 7.17 27.57 27.18
C PRO A 92 6.30 26.79 26.20
N VAL A 93 6.86 26.46 25.04
CA VAL A 93 6.26 25.50 24.12
C VAL A 93 6.19 24.20 24.91
N VAL A 94 4.99 23.91 25.42
CA VAL A 94 4.67 22.63 26.04
C VAL A 94 4.88 21.62 24.93
N VAL A 95 6.04 20.97 24.93
CA VAL A 95 6.31 19.83 24.04
C VAL A 95 5.34 18.76 24.51
N PRO A 96 4.26 18.45 23.77
CA PRO A 96 3.34 17.42 24.21
C PRO A 96 4.16 16.14 24.29
N ARG A 97 4.22 15.53 25.48
CA ARG A 97 4.89 14.23 25.67
C ARG A 97 4.28 13.27 24.65
N ARG A 98 5.03 12.98 23.59
CA ARG A 98 4.65 12.01 22.57
C ARG A 98 4.50 10.68 23.28
N THR A 99 3.26 10.29 23.54
CA THR A 99 2.93 8.99 24.09
C THR A 99 3.37 7.93 23.09
N ALA A 100 3.89 6.80 23.57
CA ALA A 100 4.34 5.70 22.72
C ALA A 100 3.27 5.24 21.71
N TRP A 101 2.00 5.45 22.04
CA TRP A 101 0.87 5.24 21.15
C TRP A 101 0.94 6.09 19.87
N SER A 102 1.32 7.36 19.98
CA SER A 102 1.47 8.26 18.83
C SER A 102 2.54 7.75 17.85
N ALA A 103 3.69 7.30 18.38
CA ALA A 103 4.75 6.72 17.57
C ALA A 103 4.31 5.40 16.89
N LEU A 104 3.51 4.59 17.58
CA LEU A 104 2.95 3.36 17.00
C LEU A 104 1.99 3.69 15.84
N ARG A 105 1.15 4.72 16.00
CA ARG A 105 0.23 5.18 14.97
C ARG A 105 0.99 5.72 13.75
N GLU A 106 2.09 6.45 13.97
CA GLU A 106 3.00 6.90 12.91
C GLU A 106 3.66 5.72 12.16
N PHE A 107 4.06 4.68 12.88
CA PHE A 107 4.60 3.46 12.29
C PHE A 107 3.55 2.71 11.45
N PHE A 108 2.30 2.71 11.89
CA PHE A 108 1.19 2.14 11.14
C PHE A 108 0.70 3.02 9.98
N THR A 109 0.92 4.34 10.02
CA THR A 109 0.66 5.23 8.88
C THR A 109 1.78 5.17 7.82
N LEU A 110 3.01 4.83 8.23
CA LEU A 110 4.14 4.60 7.32
C LEU A 110 4.20 3.18 6.75
N THR A 111 3.44 2.23 7.27
CA THR A 111 3.44 0.87 6.71
C THR A 111 2.81 0.89 5.31
N PRO A 112 3.49 0.26 4.32
CA PRO A 112 2.99 0.19 2.95
C PRO A 112 1.57 -0.35 2.88
N ALA A 113 0.78 0.11 1.90
CA ALA A 113 -0.61 -0.31 1.75
C ALA A 113 -0.78 -1.85 1.70
N TRP A 114 0.19 -2.58 1.11
CA TRP A 114 0.19 -4.05 1.07
C TRP A 114 0.27 -4.71 2.45
N ALA A 115 1.00 -4.12 3.40
CA ALA A 115 1.09 -4.65 4.77
C ALA A 115 -0.23 -4.48 5.53
N ARG A 116 -1.00 -3.43 5.23
CA ARG A 116 -2.36 -3.24 5.78
C ARG A 116 -3.33 -4.30 5.28
N PHE A 117 -3.27 -4.62 3.98
CA PHE A 117 -4.06 -5.73 3.42
C PHE A 117 -3.65 -7.08 4.03
N GLY A 118 -2.35 -7.29 4.27
CA GLY A 118 -1.84 -8.49 4.95
C GLY A 118 -2.42 -8.68 6.35
N MET A 119 -2.54 -7.62 7.15
CA MET A 119 -3.12 -7.73 8.50
C MET A 119 -4.62 -8.01 8.48
N VAL A 120 -5.40 -7.43 7.56
CA VAL A 120 -6.82 -7.74 7.42
C VAL A 120 -7.01 -9.20 6.98
N ALA A 121 -6.21 -9.67 6.01
CA ALA A 121 -6.26 -11.06 5.56
C ALA A 121 -5.87 -12.03 6.69
N ALA A 122 -4.80 -11.75 7.43
CA ALA A 122 -4.39 -12.57 8.57
C ALA A 122 -5.47 -12.61 9.65
N SER A 123 -6.08 -11.47 9.97
CA SER A 123 -7.19 -11.41 10.93
C SER A 123 -8.39 -12.23 10.46
N LEU A 124 -8.76 -12.16 9.18
CA LEU A 124 -9.85 -12.96 8.62
C LEU A 124 -9.54 -14.46 8.65
N VAL A 125 -8.29 -14.86 8.36
CA VAL A 125 -7.86 -16.26 8.46
C VAL A 125 -7.94 -16.75 9.91
N VAL A 126 -7.47 -15.95 10.88
CA VAL A 126 -7.57 -16.31 12.30
C VAL A 126 -9.04 -16.41 12.74
N CYS A 127 -9.90 -15.48 12.33
CA CYS A 127 -11.35 -15.55 12.60
C CYS A 127 -11.99 -16.78 11.96
N ALA A 128 -11.63 -17.11 10.72
CA ALA A 128 -12.14 -18.29 10.02
C ALA A 128 -11.69 -19.59 10.71
N LEU A 129 -10.43 -19.68 11.13
CA LEU A 129 -9.90 -20.82 11.88
C LEU A 129 -10.56 -20.95 13.26
N ALA A 130 -10.79 -19.84 13.95
CA ALA A 130 -11.52 -19.84 15.22
C ALA A 130 -12.97 -20.32 15.04
N ALA A 131 -13.67 -19.87 13.99
CA ALA A 131 -15.01 -20.34 13.67
C ALA A 131 -15.03 -21.84 13.33
N LEU A 132 -14.06 -22.31 12.52
CA LEU A 132 -13.88 -23.73 12.20
C LEU A 132 -13.60 -24.59 13.45
N ALA A 133 -12.82 -24.08 14.39
CA ALA A 133 -12.55 -24.75 15.68
C ALA A 133 -13.81 -24.89 16.53
N VAL A 134 -14.69 -23.87 16.57
CA VAL A 134 -15.97 -23.94 17.29
C VAL A 134 -16.93 -24.95 16.65
N ILE A 135 -16.91 -25.09 15.32
CA ILE A 135 -17.79 -26.01 14.58
C ILE A 135 -17.27 -27.46 14.60
N ASN A 136 -16.05 -27.68 15.13
CA ASN A 136 -15.41 -29.00 15.19
C ASN A 136 -15.35 -29.68 13.81
N ALA A 137 -15.17 -28.88 12.75
CA ALA A 137 -15.12 -29.35 11.38
C ALA A 137 -13.78 -30.07 11.16
N GLN A 138 -13.83 -31.40 10.98
CA GLN A 138 -12.64 -32.17 10.64
C GLN A 138 -12.30 -31.94 9.17
N PHE A 139 -11.27 -31.15 8.94
CA PHE A 139 -10.72 -30.92 7.62
C PHE A 139 -9.78 -32.07 7.27
N ARG A 140 -10.24 -33.01 6.45
CA ARG A 140 -9.39 -34.09 5.93
C ARG A 140 -9.01 -33.78 4.49
N TRP A 141 -7.72 -33.55 4.29
CA TRP A 141 -7.09 -33.52 2.98
C TRP A 141 -6.59 -34.94 2.68
N ASP A 142 -7.16 -35.59 1.67
CA ASP A 142 -6.75 -36.93 1.20
C ASP A 142 -6.33 -36.81 -0.27
N ASP A 143 -5.62 -37.81 -0.80
CA ASP A 143 -5.11 -37.84 -2.17
C ASP A 143 -6.23 -37.78 -3.23
N LYS A 144 -7.48 -37.96 -2.80
CA LYS A 144 -8.70 -37.90 -3.62
C LYS A 144 -9.41 -36.54 -3.60
N GLY A 145 -8.88 -35.54 -2.87
CA GLY A 145 -9.43 -34.19 -2.80
C GLY A 145 -9.81 -33.73 -1.38
N ILE A 146 -10.51 -32.60 -1.31
CA ILE A 146 -10.91 -31.96 -0.05
C ILE A 146 -12.27 -32.52 0.38
N ALA A 147 -12.33 -33.22 1.52
CA ALA A 147 -13.58 -33.74 2.09
C ALA A 147 -13.93 -33.00 3.39
N PHE A 148 -15.09 -32.35 3.41
CA PHE A 148 -15.62 -31.67 4.60
C PHE A 148 -16.55 -32.63 5.35
N GLY A 149 -16.06 -33.21 6.45
CA GLY A 149 -16.88 -34.02 7.35
C GLY A 149 -17.33 -33.22 8.56
N THR A 150 -18.57 -32.71 8.56
CA THR A 150 -19.20 -32.23 9.80
C THR A 150 -19.70 -33.45 10.58
N SER A 151 -18.82 -34.08 11.37
CA SER A 151 -19.18 -35.29 12.13
C SER A 151 -20.04 -34.95 13.34
N VAL A 152 -21.34 -34.70 13.12
CA VAL A 152 -22.37 -34.75 14.19
C VAL A 152 -22.81 -36.20 14.46
N ASN A 153 -22.20 -37.18 13.82
CA ASN A 153 -22.54 -38.57 14.06
C ASN A 153 -21.73 -39.13 15.22
N LYS A 154 -22.42 -39.36 16.35
CA LYS A 154 -21.95 -40.18 17.48
C LYS A 154 -21.37 -41.49 16.95
N GLN A 155 -20.06 -41.55 16.82
CA GLN A 155 -19.35 -42.77 16.46
C GLN A 155 -19.34 -43.67 17.70
N ALA A 156 -20.41 -44.45 17.87
CA ALA A 156 -20.38 -45.66 18.68
C ALA A 156 -19.39 -46.62 17.99
N GLN A 157 -18.15 -46.60 18.47
CA GLN A 157 -17.07 -47.45 18.01
C GLN A 157 -17.33 -48.90 18.47
N PRO A 158 -17.58 -49.86 17.58
CA PRO A 158 -17.65 -51.26 17.95
C PRO A 158 -16.23 -51.83 18.00
N THR A 159 -15.92 -52.48 19.11
CA THR A 159 -14.73 -53.27 19.38
C THR A 159 -14.50 -54.33 18.30
N PRO A 160 -13.27 -54.55 17.80
CA PRO A 160 -12.98 -55.69 16.95
C PRO A 160 -12.84 -56.96 17.81
N GLN A 161 -13.86 -57.82 17.82
CA GLN A 161 -13.70 -59.23 18.16
C GLN A 161 -13.90 -60.05 16.90
N SER A 162 -12.77 -60.52 16.38
CA SER A 162 -12.67 -61.59 15.40
C SER A 162 -13.25 -62.88 15.99
N ALA A 163 -14.31 -63.42 15.39
CA ALA A 163 -14.44 -64.86 15.09
C ALA A 163 -15.73 -65.19 14.32
N THR A 164 -15.54 -65.84 13.18
CA THR A 164 -16.42 -66.81 12.47
C THR A 164 -17.63 -66.31 11.65
N PRO A 165 -17.91 -66.96 10.49
CA PRO A 165 -18.85 -66.48 9.48
C PRO A 165 -20.26 -67.09 9.64
N GLN A 166 -21.20 -66.48 8.90
CA GLN A 166 -22.37 -67.15 8.30
C GLN A 166 -23.69 -67.14 9.09
N ASN A 167 -24.35 -65.97 9.16
CA ASN A 167 -25.78 -65.87 8.87
C ASN A 167 -26.16 -64.39 8.66
N ALA A 168 -26.72 -64.07 7.49
CA ALA A 168 -27.06 -62.70 7.10
C ALA A 168 -28.36 -62.21 7.75
N PRO A 169 -28.35 -61.16 8.59
CA PRO A 169 -29.57 -60.48 9.01
C PRO A 169 -29.95 -59.43 7.96
N GLN A 170 -31.24 -59.42 7.62
CA GLN A 170 -31.87 -58.38 6.80
C GLN A 170 -31.51 -56.98 7.34
N VAL A 171 -30.94 -56.15 6.47
CA VAL A 171 -30.58 -54.76 6.74
C VAL A 171 -31.87 -53.99 7.02
N ALA A 172 -32.06 -53.57 8.27
CA ALA A 172 -33.17 -52.70 8.65
C ALA A 172 -33.13 -51.40 7.81
N PRO A 173 -34.28 -50.90 7.30
CA PRO A 173 -34.30 -49.68 6.51
C PRO A 173 -33.81 -48.51 7.37
N LEU A 174 -32.70 -47.91 6.93
CA LEU A 174 -32.17 -46.67 7.47
C LEU A 174 -33.30 -45.63 7.50
N ASN A 175 -33.68 -45.24 8.71
CA ASN A 175 -34.71 -44.26 9.02
C ASN A 175 -34.24 -42.90 8.49
N GLN A 176 -34.55 -42.61 7.22
CA GLN A 176 -34.26 -41.30 6.65
C GLN A 176 -35.15 -40.28 7.37
N PRO A 177 -34.55 -39.18 7.89
CA PRO A 177 -35.35 -38.13 8.52
C PRO A 177 -36.31 -37.58 7.47
N GLN A 178 -37.61 -37.77 7.70
CA GLN A 178 -38.63 -37.18 6.85
C GLN A 178 -38.67 -35.68 7.12
N PHE A 179 -37.99 -34.90 6.29
CA PHE A 179 -38.12 -33.45 6.29
C PHE A 179 -39.57 -33.08 5.95
N THR A 180 -40.21 -32.32 6.83
CA THR A 180 -41.57 -31.87 6.57
C THR A 180 -41.56 -30.74 5.55
N GLN A 181 -42.66 -30.55 4.81
CA GLN A 181 -42.82 -29.43 3.87
C GLN A 181 -42.59 -28.06 4.55
N ALA A 182 -42.92 -27.97 5.84
CA ALA A 182 -42.72 -26.76 6.65
C ALA A 182 -41.23 -26.46 6.87
N ASP A 183 -40.41 -27.49 7.08
CA ASP A 183 -38.96 -27.32 7.26
C ASP A 183 -38.30 -26.83 5.97
N ILE A 184 -38.74 -27.35 4.82
CA ILE A 184 -38.26 -26.90 3.50
C ILE A 184 -38.62 -25.42 3.29
N ALA A 185 -39.85 -25.02 3.57
CA ALA A 185 -40.29 -23.63 3.43
C ALA A 185 -39.48 -22.68 4.32
N LYS A 186 -39.15 -23.10 5.55
CA LYS A 186 -38.31 -22.33 6.47
C LYS A 186 -36.89 -22.15 5.93
N LEU A 187 -36.27 -23.23 5.45
CA LEU A 187 -34.93 -23.18 4.86
C LEU A 187 -34.87 -22.29 3.62
N THR A 188 -35.90 -22.32 2.77
CA THR A 188 -35.96 -21.43 1.60
C THR A 188 -36.10 -19.97 2.00
N ALA A 189 -36.94 -19.66 3.00
CA ALA A 189 -37.11 -18.29 3.47
C ALA A 189 -35.84 -17.71 4.10
N GLU A 190 -35.11 -18.53 4.86
CA GLU A 190 -33.81 -18.16 5.43
C GLU A 190 -32.78 -17.88 4.32
N ARG A 191 -32.73 -18.74 3.30
CA ARG A 191 -31.80 -18.55 2.19
C ARG A 191 -32.10 -17.31 1.35
N ASP A 192 -33.38 -17.00 1.15
CA ASP A 192 -33.80 -15.78 0.45
C ASP A 192 -33.45 -14.51 1.24
N ALA A 193 -33.54 -14.56 2.57
CA ALA A 193 -33.11 -13.45 3.43
C ALA A 193 -31.59 -13.22 3.33
N GLU A 194 -30.79 -14.29 3.41
CA GLU A 194 -29.34 -14.22 3.24
C GLU A 194 -28.96 -13.67 1.84
N GLN A 195 -29.67 -14.10 0.79
CA GLN A 195 -29.44 -13.57 -0.55
C GLN A 195 -29.73 -12.07 -0.67
N ARG A 196 -30.76 -11.57 0.02
CA ARG A 196 -31.06 -10.12 0.05
C ARG A 196 -29.97 -9.34 0.78
N GLU A 197 -29.43 -9.88 1.87
CA GLU A 197 -28.33 -9.25 2.60
C GLU A 197 -27.06 -9.19 1.74
N LEU A 198 -26.71 -10.28 1.07
CA LEU A 198 -25.58 -10.31 0.13
C LEU A 198 -25.77 -9.34 -1.04
N ALA A 199 -26.99 -9.22 -1.57
CA ALA A 199 -27.28 -8.25 -2.62
C ALA A 199 -27.15 -6.80 -2.13
N ALA A 200 -27.56 -6.50 -0.90
CA ALA A 200 -27.38 -5.20 -0.28
C ALA A 200 -25.88 -4.89 -0.04
N ALA A 201 -25.11 -5.86 0.46
CA ALA A 201 -23.67 -5.71 0.67
C ALA A 201 -22.92 -5.46 -0.64
N ARG A 202 -23.28 -6.15 -1.73
CA ARG A 202 -22.71 -5.91 -3.07
C ARG A 202 -22.97 -4.48 -3.55
N LYS A 203 -24.20 -3.97 -3.38
CA LYS A 203 -24.51 -2.57 -3.72
C LYS A 203 -23.67 -1.57 -2.93
N GLN A 204 -23.38 -1.85 -1.66
CA GLN A 204 -22.50 -0.99 -0.86
C GLN A 204 -21.05 -1.03 -1.36
N LEU A 205 -20.54 -2.20 -1.75
CA LEU A 205 -19.21 -2.34 -2.33
C LEU A 205 -19.10 -1.56 -3.66
N ASP A 206 -20.10 -1.67 -4.53
CA ASP A 206 -20.13 -0.94 -5.80
C ASP A 206 -20.16 0.58 -5.58
N ALA A 207 -20.94 1.05 -4.61
CA ALA A 207 -20.98 2.46 -4.24
C ALA A 207 -19.63 2.96 -3.70
N ALA A 208 -18.96 2.16 -2.85
CA ALA A 208 -17.62 2.48 -2.36
C ALA A 208 -16.59 2.53 -3.50
N GLN A 209 -16.68 1.60 -4.46
CA GLN A 209 -15.79 1.58 -5.62
C GLN A 209 -15.98 2.82 -6.50
N GLN A 210 -17.22 3.29 -6.67
CA GLN A 210 -17.50 4.55 -7.36
C GLN A 210 -16.85 5.75 -6.66
N GLN A 211 -16.88 5.80 -5.33
CA GLN A 211 -16.20 6.87 -4.58
C GLN A 211 -14.69 6.85 -4.79
N VAL A 212 -14.05 5.68 -4.78
CA VAL A 212 -12.62 5.53 -5.08
C VAL A 212 -12.29 6.02 -6.48
N ASN A 213 -13.13 5.70 -7.47
CA ASN A 213 -12.93 6.16 -8.84
C ASN A 213 -13.03 7.69 -8.96
N VAL A 214 -13.97 8.32 -8.25
CA VAL A 214 -14.10 9.80 -8.20
C VAL A 214 -12.86 10.44 -7.57
N LEU A 215 -12.33 9.88 -6.49
CA LEU A 215 -11.10 10.36 -5.85
C LEU A 215 -9.87 10.21 -6.74
N ASN A 216 -9.76 9.10 -7.48
CA ASN A 216 -8.66 8.91 -8.43
C ASN A 216 -8.74 9.91 -9.59
N ALA A 217 -9.94 10.18 -10.10
CA ALA A 217 -10.15 11.18 -11.15
C ALA A 217 -9.79 12.60 -10.65
N SER A 218 -10.15 12.95 -9.41
CA SER A 218 -9.80 14.26 -8.84
C SER A 218 -8.29 14.39 -8.61
N LEU A 219 -7.61 13.32 -8.17
CA LEU A 219 -6.16 13.28 -8.05
C LEU A 219 -5.47 13.50 -9.41
N ALA A 220 -5.91 12.78 -10.46
CA ALA A 220 -5.37 12.95 -11.82
C ALA A 220 -5.57 14.38 -12.35
N ASN A 221 -6.72 15.00 -12.09
CA ASN A 221 -6.98 16.40 -12.44
C ASN A 221 -6.05 17.36 -11.70
N SER A 222 -5.82 17.15 -10.40
CA SER A 222 -4.89 17.98 -9.62
C SER A 222 -3.45 17.87 -10.10
N GLN A 223 -3.00 16.66 -10.48
CA GLN A 223 -1.67 16.44 -11.04
C GLN A 223 -1.51 17.17 -12.37
N THR A 224 -2.52 17.11 -13.23
CA THR A 224 -2.52 17.83 -14.51
C THR A 224 -2.43 19.34 -14.30
N ALA A 225 -3.21 19.89 -13.36
CA ALA A 225 -3.16 21.32 -13.01
C ALA A 225 -1.78 21.72 -12.46
N TYR A 226 -1.14 20.86 -11.66
CA TYR A 226 0.21 21.10 -11.16
C TYR A 226 1.24 21.16 -12.30
N HIS A 227 1.18 20.21 -13.25
CA HIS A 227 2.07 20.20 -14.40
C HIS A 227 1.86 21.40 -15.32
N GLN A 228 0.62 21.84 -15.53
CA GLN A 228 0.32 23.07 -16.26
C GLN A 228 0.92 24.29 -15.57
N THR A 229 0.80 24.38 -14.25
CA THR A 229 1.40 25.47 -13.46
C THR A 229 2.92 25.50 -13.62
N LEU A 230 3.58 24.34 -13.53
CA LEU A 230 5.02 24.24 -13.75
C LEU A 230 5.44 24.61 -15.19
N ALA A 231 4.65 24.24 -16.19
CA ALA A 231 4.91 24.62 -17.57
C ALA A 231 4.85 26.15 -17.75
N THR A 232 3.83 26.80 -17.18
CA THR A 232 3.69 28.26 -17.18
C THR A 232 4.84 28.96 -16.45
N LEU A 233 5.31 28.41 -15.33
CA LEU A 233 6.48 28.95 -14.63
C LEU A 233 7.77 28.82 -15.46
N ARG A 234 7.91 27.76 -16.25
CA ARG A 234 9.07 27.59 -17.15
C ARG A 234 9.02 28.58 -18.31
N THR A 235 7.86 28.79 -18.92
CA THR A 235 7.73 29.73 -20.06
C THR A 235 7.93 31.18 -19.62
N THR A 236 7.40 31.58 -18.45
CA THR A 236 7.63 32.90 -17.86
C THR A 236 9.10 33.12 -17.49
N ARG A 237 9.79 32.10 -16.95
CA ARG A 237 11.24 32.18 -16.72
C ARG A 237 12.03 32.35 -18.02
N ALA A 238 11.65 31.66 -19.08
CA ALA A 238 12.30 31.79 -20.39
C ALA A 238 12.09 33.17 -21.02
N SER A 239 10.89 33.76 -20.87
CA SER A 239 10.61 35.10 -21.40
C SER A 239 11.39 36.19 -20.67
N LEU A 240 11.52 36.10 -19.34
CA LEU A 240 12.35 37.00 -18.54
C LEU A 240 13.84 36.91 -18.93
N ALA A 241 14.35 35.70 -19.15
CA ALA A 241 15.72 35.49 -19.61
C ALA A 241 15.97 36.11 -21.00
N ASN A 242 14.99 36.02 -21.91
CA ASN A 242 15.11 36.61 -23.26
C ASN A 242 15.00 38.15 -23.23
N SER A 243 14.14 38.69 -22.37
CA SER A 243 14.03 40.14 -22.13
C SER A 243 15.34 40.72 -21.61
N SER A 244 15.99 40.05 -20.64
CA SER A 244 17.30 40.45 -20.12
C SER A 244 18.38 40.51 -21.20
N ARG A 245 18.40 39.54 -22.14
CA ARG A 245 19.32 39.57 -23.30
C ARG A 245 19.05 40.74 -24.24
N ARG A 246 17.76 41.10 -24.44
CA ARG A 246 17.38 42.21 -25.34
C ARG A 246 17.75 43.58 -24.75
N GLY A 247 17.58 43.78 -23.43
CA GLY A 247 18.02 44.99 -22.73
C GLY A 247 19.52 45.25 -22.85
N ASN A 248 20.35 44.19 -22.76
CA ASN A 248 21.80 44.33 -22.89
C ASN A 248 22.26 44.76 -24.29
N ARG A 249 21.49 44.46 -25.34
CA ARG A 249 21.82 44.86 -26.72
C ARG A 249 21.60 46.36 -26.95
N PHE A 250 20.60 46.97 -26.31
CA PHE A 250 20.36 48.42 -26.39
C PHE A 250 21.40 49.22 -25.60
N GLY A 251 21.83 48.74 -24.42
CA GLY A 251 22.91 49.37 -23.65
C GLY A 251 24.23 49.48 -24.43
N SER A 252 24.53 48.50 -25.29
CA SER A 252 25.73 48.52 -26.13
C SER A 252 25.70 49.51 -27.30
N GLN A 253 24.54 50.05 -27.69
CA GLN A 253 24.43 51.09 -28.74
C GLN A 253 24.55 52.51 -28.17
N LEU A 254 24.12 52.73 -26.92
CA LEU A 254 24.24 54.04 -26.26
C LEU A 254 25.69 54.36 -25.83
N ALA A 255 26.56 53.36 -25.69
CA ALA A 255 27.99 53.57 -25.44
C ALA A 255 28.79 54.10 -26.65
N ARG A 256 28.13 54.41 -27.78
CA ARG A 256 28.77 54.89 -29.02
C ARG A 256 28.34 56.29 -29.47
N ASN A 257 27.88 57.15 -28.56
CA ASN A 257 27.75 58.58 -28.87
C ASN A 257 28.01 59.44 -27.61
N PRO A 258 29.26 59.91 -27.38
CA PRO A 258 29.62 60.68 -26.18
C PRO A 258 29.12 62.14 -26.17
N ASN A 259 28.34 62.58 -27.17
CA ASN A 259 28.06 64.01 -27.37
C ASN A 259 26.61 64.46 -27.11
N ASN A 260 25.77 63.68 -26.42
CA ASN A 260 24.40 64.11 -26.12
C ASN A 260 24.13 64.01 -24.61
N LEU A 261 24.50 65.08 -23.90
CA LEU A 261 24.39 65.26 -22.46
C LEU A 261 23.61 66.56 -22.20
N GLU A 262 22.32 66.55 -22.50
CA GLU A 262 21.32 67.48 -21.98
C GLU A 262 20.08 66.61 -21.73
N SER A 263 19.91 66.12 -20.50
CA SER A 263 19.15 66.76 -19.42
C SER A 263 17.65 66.67 -19.69
N ASP A 264 17.03 65.58 -19.23
CA ASP A 264 15.61 65.52 -18.85
C ASP A 264 15.40 64.33 -17.88
N ASP A 265 15.40 64.65 -16.59
CA ASP A 265 15.09 63.75 -15.48
C ASP A 265 13.56 63.54 -15.37
N GLU A 266 13.00 62.63 -16.16
CA GLU A 266 11.67 62.04 -15.89
C GLU A 266 11.80 60.54 -15.62
N GLY A 267 12.26 60.21 -14.43
CA GLY A 267 12.33 58.84 -13.94
C GLY A 267 10.94 58.27 -13.66
N LEU A 268 10.45 57.43 -14.56
CA LEU A 268 9.30 56.54 -14.35
C LEU A 268 9.45 55.78 -13.02
N ARG A 269 8.62 56.14 -12.03
CA ARG A 269 8.67 55.54 -10.70
C ARG A 269 8.14 54.11 -10.76
N LEU A 270 8.96 53.17 -10.27
CA LEU A 270 8.63 51.75 -10.17
C LEU A 270 7.32 51.44 -9.41
N SER A 271 6.80 52.41 -8.65
CA SER A 271 5.52 52.31 -7.94
C SER A 271 4.31 52.21 -8.87
N ASP A 272 4.36 52.76 -10.08
CA ASP A 272 3.20 52.76 -10.98
C ASP A 272 2.98 51.39 -11.64
N LEU A 273 4.06 50.63 -11.88
CA LEU A 273 3.99 49.29 -12.49
C LEU A 273 3.47 48.20 -11.54
N LEU A 274 3.54 48.41 -10.22
CA LEU A 274 3.06 47.42 -9.24
C LEU A 274 1.56 47.52 -8.97
N THR A 275 0.95 48.68 -9.22
CA THR A 275 -0.48 48.91 -8.97
C THR A 275 -1.36 48.20 -10.01
N GLU A 276 -0.87 48.04 -11.24
CA GLU A 276 -1.63 47.47 -12.35
C GLU A 276 -1.79 45.94 -12.27
N VAL A 277 -0.85 45.25 -11.61
CA VAL A 277 -0.90 43.78 -11.45
C VAL A 277 -1.93 43.34 -10.40
N SER A 278 -2.29 44.20 -9.46
CA SER A 278 -3.30 43.91 -8.42
C SER A 278 -4.75 44.01 -8.91
N ALA A 279 -5.03 44.69 -10.03
CA ALA A 279 -6.39 44.96 -10.49
C ALA A 279 -7.01 43.81 -11.32
N GLY A 280 -6.22 42.87 -11.83
CA GLY A 280 -6.68 41.85 -12.79
C GLY A 280 -7.27 40.56 -12.21
N ARG A 281 -7.63 40.50 -10.91
CA ARG A 281 -8.08 39.27 -10.25
C ARG A 281 -9.58 39.30 -9.91
N GLU A 282 -10.41 39.60 -10.89
CA GLU A 282 -11.86 39.37 -10.78
C GLU A 282 -12.15 37.87 -10.84
N GLN A 283 -12.72 37.34 -9.75
CA GLN A 283 -13.19 35.96 -9.67
C GLN A 283 -14.44 35.78 -10.53
N PRO A 284 -14.53 34.72 -11.36
CA PRO A 284 -15.78 34.37 -12.01
C PRO A 284 -16.78 33.86 -10.97
N GLN A 285 -17.81 34.66 -10.67
CA GLN A 285 -18.98 34.22 -9.92
C GLN A 285 -19.71 33.14 -10.73
N THR A 286 -19.58 31.89 -10.29
CA THR A 286 -20.41 30.79 -10.79
C THR A 286 -21.82 30.97 -10.23
N LYS A 287 -22.74 31.49 -11.06
CA LYS A 287 -24.18 31.35 -10.86
C LYS A 287 -24.51 29.86 -10.80
N ARG A 288 -24.93 29.41 -9.63
CA ARG A 288 -25.50 28.08 -9.41
C ARG A 288 -27.01 28.23 -9.59
N ASP A 289 -27.50 27.85 -10.76
CA ASP A 289 -28.93 27.71 -11.02
C ASP A 289 -29.46 26.51 -10.23
N GLU A 290 -30.39 26.77 -9.31
CA GLU A 290 -31.22 25.76 -8.67
C GLU A 290 -32.36 25.37 -9.63
N ARG A 291 -32.43 24.08 -9.96
CA ARG A 291 -33.62 23.38 -10.45
C ARG A 291 -33.65 21.98 -9.89
#